data_AF-A0A7H9B602-F1
#
_entry.id   AF-A0A7H9B602-F1
#
_cell.length_a   1.000
_cell.length_b   1.000
_cell.length_c   1.000
_cell.angle_alpha   90.00
_cell.angle_beta   90.00
_cell.angle_gamma   90.00
#
_symmetry.space_group_name_H-M   'P 1'
#
loop_
_entity.id
_entity.type
_entity.pdbx_description
1 polymer ?
#
loop_
_entity_poly.entity_id
_entity_poly.type
_entity_poly.pdbx_seq_one_letter_code
_entity_poly.pdbx_strand_id
1 'polypeptide(L)'
;MKKLAEVYSNIDGAEQQSRKGDYLGAIKEYKKALDILDRSGKSSEEQDVGLSHEVTRALDLLQDDIQAKIRELESLVEVQRPEESKNSSTVGSLWNASSMSNQTVVKTRTLEGSLNGTMGLMMDPLLVSLINKLQVNFINAVSEELKRTESHDIQSIESQVKQQIGRFKKELGMYEQKKIKEYNLRLDQAIKENKKLSNQIVKLRERWDSLVESAKQRRNKKQDD
;
A
#
# COMPACT_ATOMS: atom_id res chain seq x y z
N MET A 1 31.22 2.01 -6.16
CA MET A 1 30.63 0.78 -6.75
C MET A 1 30.54 -0.40 -5.78
N LYS A 2 31.61 -0.83 -5.09
CA LYS A 2 31.53 -1.95 -4.11
C LYS A 2 30.52 -1.72 -2.97
N LYS A 3 30.39 -0.48 -2.48
CA LYS A 3 29.42 -0.09 -1.44
C LYS A 3 27.95 -0.19 -1.90
N LEU A 4 27.66 0.11 -3.16
CA LEU A 4 26.28 0.03 -3.70
C LEU A 4 25.86 -1.42 -3.95
N ALA A 5 26.80 -2.27 -4.39
CA ALA A 5 26.55 -3.71 -4.49
C ALA A 5 26.23 -4.34 -3.11
N GLU A 6 26.88 -3.86 -2.05
CA GLU A 6 26.60 -4.26 -0.68
C GLU A 6 25.21 -3.79 -0.21
N VAL A 7 24.77 -2.57 -0.58
CA VAL A 7 23.41 -2.07 -0.33
C VAL A 7 22.36 -2.97 -0.99
N TYR A 8 22.51 -3.29 -2.28
CA TYR A 8 21.57 -4.18 -2.97
C TYR A 8 21.57 -5.61 -2.42
N SER A 9 22.72 -6.12 -1.97
CA SER A 9 22.78 -7.43 -1.31
C SER A 9 22.04 -7.44 0.03
N ASN A 10 22.08 -6.33 0.79
CA ASN A 10 21.33 -6.20 2.04
C ASN A 10 19.83 -6.01 1.80
N ILE A 11 19.43 -5.35 0.70
CA ILE A 11 18.02 -5.23 0.30
C ILE A 11 17.46 -6.60 -0.11
N ASP A 12 18.19 -7.38 -0.91
CA ASP A 12 17.77 -8.73 -1.30
C ASP A 12 17.65 -9.66 -0.08
N GLY A 13 18.59 -9.58 0.86
CA GLY A 13 18.50 -10.27 2.16
C GLY A 13 17.24 -9.90 2.95
N ALA A 14 16.96 -8.59 3.04
CA ALA A 14 15.81 -8.08 3.78
C ALA A 14 14.47 -8.46 3.11
N GLU A 15 14.42 -8.51 1.78
CA GLU A 15 13.25 -8.98 1.04
C GLU A 15 13.01 -10.47 1.26
N GLN A 16 14.07 -11.29 1.24
CA GLN A 16 13.97 -12.71 1.54
C GLN A 16 13.50 -12.97 2.98
N GLN A 17 13.92 -12.16 3.95
CA GLN A 17 13.46 -12.26 5.34
C GLN A 17 12.01 -11.81 5.50
N SER A 18 11.61 -10.76 4.77
CA SER A 18 10.21 -10.31 4.70
C SER A 18 9.29 -11.39 4.13
N ARG A 19 9.73 -12.12 3.10
CA ARG A 19 8.99 -13.25 2.52
C ARG A 19 8.87 -14.46 3.47
N LYS A 20 9.83 -14.62 4.40
CA LYS A 20 9.82 -15.67 5.43
C LYS A 20 9.00 -15.27 6.67
N GLY A 21 8.49 -14.04 6.73
CA GLY A 21 7.72 -13.52 7.88
C GLY A 21 8.58 -13.04 9.04
N ASP A 22 9.90 -12.95 8.88
CA ASP A 22 10.80 -12.37 9.88
C ASP A 22 10.99 -10.87 9.61
N TYR A 23 10.01 -10.09 10.06
CA TYR A 23 10.00 -8.64 9.84
C TYR A 23 11.04 -7.90 10.69
N LEU A 24 11.40 -8.43 11.87
CA LEU A 24 12.44 -7.83 12.72
C LEU A 24 13.84 -8.00 12.11
N GLY A 25 14.12 -9.18 11.53
CA GLY A 25 15.32 -9.43 10.74
C GLY A 25 15.38 -8.48 9.54
N ALA A 26 14.30 -8.38 8.77
CA ALA A 26 14.23 -7.52 7.59
C ALA A 26 14.46 -6.04 7.92
N ILE A 27 13.86 -5.52 8.99
CA ILE A 27 14.07 -4.13 9.44
C ILE A 27 15.54 -3.89 9.80
N LYS A 28 16.21 -4.86 10.44
CA LYS A 28 17.63 -4.73 10.80
C LYS A 28 18.52 -4.68 9.56
N GLU A 29 18.19 -5.42 8.51
CA GLU A 29 18.94 -5.43 7.25
C GLU A 29 18.69 -4.16 6.43
N TYR A 30 17.46 -3.66 6.38
CA TYR A 30 17.17 -2.35 5.78
C TYR A 30 17.84 -1.19 6.54
N LYS A 31 17.92 -1.23 7.88
CA LYS A 31 18.66 -0.24 8.68
C LYS A 31 20.18 -0.28 8.42
N LYS A 32 20.75 -1.46 8.16
CA LYS A 32 22.16 -1.58 7.72
C LYS A 32 22.38 -1.01 6.33
N ALA A 33 21.44 -1.23 5.40
CA ALA A 33 21.49 -0.65 4.06
C ALA A 33 21.47 0.89 4.11
N LEU A 34 20.65 1.48 4.99
CA LEU A 34 20.63 2.93 5.22
C LEU A 34 21.94 3.47 5.82
N ASP A 35 22.54 2.80 6.80
CA ASP A 35 23.82 3.25 7.38
C ASP A 35 24.95 3.23 6.33
N ILE A 36 24.95 2.27 5.40
CA ILE A 36 25.92 2.22 4.29
C ILE A 36 25.66 3.35 3.28
N LEU A 37 24.39 3.66 2.99
CA LEU A 37 23.99 4.77 2.12
C LEU A 37 24.38 6.13 2.72
N ASP A 38 24.07 6.38 4.00
CA ASP A 38 24.41 7.62 4.70
C ASP A 38 25.93 7.84 4.79
N ARG A 39 26.70 6.76 5.04
CA ARG A 39 28.18 6.82 5.01
C ARG A 39 28.71 7.07 3.61
N SER A 40 28.02 6.61 2.56
CA SER A 40 28.40 6.86 1.17
C SER A 40 28.08 8.27 0.69
N GLY A 41 27.00 8.89 1.21
CA GLY A 41 26.69 10.30 0.99
C GLY A 41 27.70 11.24 1.67
N LYS A 42 28.05 10.97 2.94
CA LYS A 42 29.01 11.78 3.71
C LYS A 42 30.47 11.63 3.28
N SER A 43 30.85 10.52 2.65
CA SER A 43 32.22 10.34 2.12
C SER A 43 32.40 10.88 0.69
N SER A 44 31.36 11.47 0.09
CA SER A 44 31.41 12.02 -1.27
C SER A 44 31.57 13.54 -1.31
N GLU A 45 31.56 14.24 -0.18
CA GLU A 45 31.83 15.69 -0.12
C GLU A 45 33.33 16.04 -0.25
N GLU A 46 34.23 15.08 -0.07
CA GLU A 46 35.69 15.31 -0.10
C GLU A 46 36.39 14.86 -1.40
N GLN A 47 35.68 14.26 -2.36
CA GLN A 47 36.26 13.92 -3.66
C GLN A 47 35.45 14.48 -4.82
N ASP A 48 35.85 15.71 -5.16
CA ASP A 48 35.74 16.45 -6.40
C ASP A 48 35.88 15.59 -7.68
N VAL A 49 34.87 14.78 -8.00
CA VAL A 49 34.50 14.40 -9.38
C VAL A 49 32.99 14.13 -9.39
N GLY A 50 32.24 15.00 -10.07
CA GLY A 50 30.78 15.02 -10.11
C GLY A 50 30.12 13.64 -10.30
N LEU A 51 29.53 13.12 -9.22
CA LEU A 51 28.39 12.23 -9.36
C LEU A 51 27.27 13.08 -9.96
N SER A 52 26.84 12.72 -11.18
CA SER A 52 25.76 13.40 -11.89
C SER A 52 24.58 13.63 -10.94
N HIS A 53 23.93 14.78 -11.01
CA HIS A 53 22.77 15.12 -10.18
C HIS A 53 21.72 13.98 -10.18
N GLU A 54 21.61 13.21 -11.26
CA GLU A 54 20.79 12.00 -11.34
C GLU A 54 21.21 10.87 -10.37
N VAL A 55 22.49 10.67 -10.12
CA VAL A 55 23.00 9.63 -9.21
C VAL A 55 22.72 10.00 -7.75
N THR A 56 22.93 11.26 -7.38
CA THR A 56 22.55 11.77 -6.05
C THR A 56 21.05 11.64 -5.85
N ARG A 57 20.26 12.08 -6.84
CA ARG A 57 18.79 11.94 -6.81
C ARG A 57 18.34 10.48 -6.74
N ALA A 58 19.03 9.57 -7.43
CA ALA A 58 18.71 8.15 -7.38
C ALA A 58 19.03 7.52 -6.01
N LEU A 59 20.09 7.99 -5.34
CA LEU A 59 20.41 7.59 -3.97
C LEU A 59 19.39 8.13 -2.97
N ASP A 60 18.94 9.37 -3.11
CA ASP A 60 17.89 9.97 -2.28
C ASP A 60 16.56 9.20 -2.45
N LEU A 61 16.17 8.89 -3.69
CA LEU A 61 14.97 8.10 -3.97
C LEU A 61 15.07 6.68 -3.40
N LEU A 62 16.25 6.06 -3.45
CA LEU A 62 16.48 4.75 -2.85
C LEU A 62 16.42 4.81 -1.32
N GLN A 63 16.90 5.90 -0.72
CA GLN A 63 16.82 6.14 0.73
C GLN A 63 15.36 6.30 1.17
N ASP A 64 14.57 7.09 0.44
CA ASP A 64 13.15 7.28 0.69
C ASP A 64 12.36 5.96 0.55
N ASP A 65 12.67 5.15 -0.47
CA ASP A 65 12.04 3.85 -0.68
C ASP A 65 12.35 2.86 0.44
N ILE A 66 13.63 2.76 0.86
CA ILE A 66 14.04 1.92 1.99
C ILE A 66 13.39 2.39 3.29
N GLN A 67 13.30 3.70 3.53
CA GLN A 67 12.60 4.24 4.71
C GLN A 67 11.10 3.97 4.69
N ALA A 68 10.44 4.10 3.54
CA ALA A 68 9.04 3.76 3.37
C ALA A 68 8.81 2.27 3.67
N LYS A 69 9.71 1.40 3.20
CA LYS A 69 9.63 -0.04 3.45
C LYS A 69 9.85 -0.40 4.91
N ILE A 70 10.77 0.28 5.61
CA ILE A 70 10.94 0.10 7.07
C ILE A 70 9.65 0.49 7.80
N ARG A 71 9.02 1.62 7.46
CA ARG A 71 7.76 2.06 8.10
C ARG A 71 6.61 1.08 7.87
N GLU A 72 6.52 0.52 6.66
CA GLU A 72 5.56 -0.53 6.33
C GLU A 72 5.79 -1.78 7.18
N LEU A 73 7.05 -2.25 7.27
CA LEU A 73 7.40 -3.42 8.09
C LEU A 73 7.17 -3.18 9.59
N GLU A 74 7.49 -1.98 10.10
CA GLU A 74 7.21 -1.61 11.49
C GLU A 74 5.70 -1.62 11.77
N SER A 75 4.86 -1.18 10.83
CA SER A 75 3.40 -1.26 10.96
C SER A 75 2.88 -2.71 10.97
N LEU A 76 3.49 -3.61 10.20
CA LEU A 76 3.13 -5.03 10.17
C LEU A 76 3.56 -5.76 11.45
N VAL A 77 4.69 -5.37 12.04
CA VAL A 77 5.12 -5.86 13.36
C VAL A 77 4.16 -5.38 14.45
N GLU A 78 3.72 -4.12 14.40
CA GLU A 78 2.75 -3.59 15.37
C GLU A 78 1.39 -4.31 15.28
N VAL A 79 0.96 -4.69 14.08
CA VAL A 79 -0.26 -5.49 13.85
C VAL A 79 -0.10 -6.95 14.27
N GLN A 80 1.11 -7.51 14.21
CA GLN A 80 1.40 -8.90 14.62
C GLN A 80 1.66 -9.09 16.10
N ARG A 81 1.84 -8.01 16.88
CA ARG A 81 1.98 -8.12 18.33
C ARG A 81 0.60 -8.38 18.95
N PRO A 82 0.34 -9.55 19.56
CA PRO A 82 -0.87 -9.73 20.34
C PRO A 82 -0.78 -8.78 21.53
N GLU A 83 -1.76 -7.88 21.59
CA GLU A 83 -2.00 -6.90 22.65
C GLU A 83 -1.76 -7.47 24.07
N GLU A 84 -0.63 -7.11 24.67
CA GLU A 84 -0.58 -6.88 26.11
C GLU A 84 -0.78 -5.39 26.35
N SER A 85 -2.05 -5.04 26.58
CA SER A 85 -2.55 -3.91 27.36
C SER A 85 -1.49 -2.93 27.87
N LYS A 86 -1.54 -1.69 27.38
CA LYS A 86 -1.31 -0.49 28.20
C LYS A 86 -1.86 0.77 27.53
N ASN A 87 -2.85 1.34 28.21
CA ASN A 87 -3.36 2.68 28.04
C ASN A 87 -2.21 3.70 27.88
N SER A 88 -2.19 4.47 26.79
CA SER A 88 -1.59 5.81 26.84
C SER A 88 -2.09 6.69 25.69
N SER A 89 -2.84 7.70 26.10
CA SER A 89 -3.25 8.86 25.33
C SER A 89 -2.05 9.74 25.00
N THR A 90 -1.53 9.67 23.78
CA THR A 90 -0.73 10.75 23.17
C THR A 90 -0.88 10.72 21.65
N VAL A 91 -2.05 11.13 21.15
CA VAL A 91 -2.19 11.60 19.76
C VAL A 91 -2.29 13.13 19.82
N GLY A 92 -1.13 13.76 20.04
CA GLY A 92 -0.84 15.15 19.76
C GLY A 92 0.56 15.12 19.15
N SER A 93 0.90 15.79 18.05
CA SER A 93 0.44 17.09 17.57
C SER A 93 1.19 17.33 16.26
N LEU A 94 0.53 17.38 15.11
CA LEU A 94 1.17 17.77 13.83
C LEU A 94 0.19 18.42 12.85
N TRP A 95 -0.57 19.43 13.29
CA TRP A 95 -1.38 20.23 12.37
C TRP A 95 -1.27 21.71 12.74
N ASN A 96 -0.15 22.31 12.36
CA ASN A 96 0.01 23.76 12.33
C ASN A 96 0.70 24.16 11.03
N ALA A 97 -0.08 24.70 10.09
CA ALA A 97 0.38 25.65 9.09
C ALA A 97 -0.83 26.43 8.56
N SER A 98 -0.78 27.73 8.79
CA SER A 98 -1.75 28.78 8.51
C SER A 98 -1.75 29.23 7.04
N SER A 99 -2.90 29.69 6.55
CA SER A 99 -3.00 30.91 5.72
C SER A 99 -4.47 31.35 5.56
N MET A 100 -4.70 32.64 5.70
CA MET A 100 -6.00 33.31 5.67
C MET A 100 -6.53 33.47 4.23
N SER A 101 -7.85 33.38 4.05
CA SER A 101 -8.55 34.25 3.10
C SER A 101 -10.04 34.35 3.43
N ASN A 102 -10.52 35.59 3.54
CA ASN A 102 -11.92 35.98 3.73
C ASN A 102 -12.74 35.68 2.47
N GLN A 103 -13.88 34.99 2.62
CA GLN A 103 -15.16 35.43 2.06
C GLN A 103 -16.30 34.48 2.46
N THR A 104 -17.39 35.12 2.87
CA THR A 104 -18.69 34.60 3.28
C THR A 104 -19.45 33.97 2.12
N VAL A 105 -19.61 32.64 2.10
CA VAL A 105 -20.82 31.91 1.65
C VAL A 105 -20.82 30.56 2.37
N VAL A 106 -21.96 30.16 2.92
CA VAL A 106 -22.19 28.86 3.54
C VAL A 106 -21.78 27.72 2.59
N LYS A 107 -20.59 27.15 2.84
CA LYS A 107 -20.09 25.91 2.24
C LYS A 107 -19.83 24.97 3.41
N THR A 108 -20.64 23.93 3.54
CA THR A 108 -20.27 22.74 4.32
C THR A 108 -18.87 22.33 3.87
N ARG A 109 -17.88 22.39 4.77
CA ARG A 109 -16.51 21.91 4.51
C ARG A 109 -16.58 20.41 4.22
N THR A 110 -16.77 20.07 2.95
CA THR A 110 -16.41 18.77 2.39
C THR A 110 -14.93 18.55 2.67
N LEU A 111 -14.59 17.34 3.11
CA LEU A 111 -13.24 16.84 3.35
C LEU A 111 -12.45 16.70 2.03
N GLU A 112 -12.55 17.66 1.11
CA GLU A 112 -11.86 17.67 -0.18
C GLU A 112 -10.50 18.38 -0.11
N GLY A 113 -10.22 19.13 0.96
CA GLY A 113 -8.97 19.90 1.09
C GLY A 113 -7.75 19.12 1.58
N SER A 114 -7.90 17.88 2.05
CA SER A 114 -6.81 17.15 2.74
C SER A 114 -6.37 15.85 2.05
N LEU A 115 -6.91 15.52 0.87
CA LEU A 115 -6.57 14.30 0.12
C LEU A 115 -5.84 14.57 -1.21
N ASN A 116 -5.41 15.81 -1.45
CA ASN A 116 -4.79 16.24 -2.71
C ASN A 116 -3.31 15.87 -2.87
N GLY A 117 -2.72 15.14 -1.92
CA GLY A 117 -1.44 14.47 -2.12
C GLY A 117 -1.67 12.98 -2.29
N THR A 118 -1.70 12.48 -3.52
CA THR A 118 -1.60 11.04 -3.88
C THR A 118 -2.71 10.07 -3.48
N MET A 119 -3.59 10.36 -2.50
CA MET A 119 -4.64 9.42 -2.04
C MET A 119 -5.98 9.50 -2.80
N GLY A 120 -6.26 10.61 -3.49
CA GLY A 120 -7.52 10.80 -4.22
C GLY A 120 -7.72 9.89 -5.43
N LEU A 121 -6.66 9.27 -5.96
CA LEU A 121 -6.72 8.38 -7.13
C LEU A 121 -6.87 6.89 -6.77
N MET A 122 -6.76 6.51 -5.49
CA MET A 122 -6.76 5.09 -5.08
C MET A 122 -7.92 4.69 -4.17
N MET A 123 -8.74 5.63 -3.69
CA MET A 123 -9.86 5.32 -2.81
C MET A 123 -11.15 5.08 -3.61
N ASP A 124 -11.72 3.87 -3.47
CA ASP A 124 -12.99 3.50 -4.08
C ASP A 124 -14.09 4.53 -3.75
N PRO A 125 -14.83 5.08 -4.74
CA PRO A 125 -15.93 6.01 -4.51
C PRO A 125 -16.94 5.56 -3.45
N LEU A 126 -17.17 4.25 -3.30
CA LEU A 126 -18.03 3.69 -2.26
C LEU A 126 -17.45 3.86 -0.86
N LEU A 127 -16.14 3.66 -0.70
CA LEU A 127 -15.46 3.82 0.58
C LEU A 127 -15.40 5.29 0.98
N VAL A 128 -15.16 6.19 0.00
CA VAL A 128 -15.24 7.65 0.19
C VAL A 128 -16.64 8.06 0.63
N SER A 129 -17.69 7.51 0.00
CA SER A 129 -19.08 7.77 0.40
C SER A 129 -19.39 7.28 1.83
N LEU A 130 -18.87 6.11 2.23
CA LEU A 130 -19.04 5.58 3.58
C LEU A 130 -18.40 6.49 4.63
N ILE A 131 -17.16 6.93 4.37
CA ILE A 131 -16.40 7.80 5.27
C ILE A 131 -17.08 9.17 5.38
N ASN A 132 -17.52 9.75 4.27
CA ASN A 132 -18.24 11.02 4.26
C ASN A 132 -19.56 10.94 5.04
N LYS A 133 -20.30 9.83 4.91
CA LYS A 133 -21.54 9.59 5.66
C LYS A 133 -21.28 9.50 7.17
N LEU A 134 -20.20 8.81 7.57
CA LEU A 134 -19.78 8.74 8.97
C LEU A 134 -19.43 10.13 9.51
N GLN A 135 -18.62 10.88 8.76
CA GLN A 135 -18.18 12.22 9.12
C GLN A 135 -19.37 13.18 9.31
N VAL A 136 -20.31 13.20 8.36
CA VAL A 136 -21.52 14.03 8.45
C VAL A 136 -22.36 13.64 9.67
N ASN A 137 -22.50 12.34 9.95
CA ASN A 137 -23.25 11.87 11.11
C ASN A 137 -22.60 12.28 12.43
N PHE A 138 -21.27 12.25 12.53
CA PHE A 138 -20.54 12.73 13.70
C PHE A 138 -20.69 14.25 13.90
N ILE A 139 -20.51 15.02 12.83
CA ILE A 139 -20.64 16.48 12.87
C ILE A 139 -22.05 16.86 13.32
N ASN A 140 -23.08 16.18 12.81
CA ASN A 140 -24.46 16.42 13.18
C ASN A 140 -24.74 16.06 14.65
N ALA A 141 -24.30 14.89 15.13
CA ALA A 141 -24.50 14.47 16.52
C ALA A 141 -23.85 15.46 17.51
N VAL A 142 -22.63 15.92 17.22
CA VAL A 142 -21.91 16.89 18.07
C VAL A 142 -22.52 18.30 17.95
N SER A 143 -22.94 18.71 16.75
CA SER A 143 -23.54 20.05 16.53
C SER A 143 -24.95 20.18 17.09
N GLU A 144 -25.72 19.10 17.16
CA GLU A 144 -27.06 19.08 17.75
C GLU A 144 -26.98 19.21 19.27
N GLU A 145 -25.96 18.63 19.89
CA GLU A 145 -25.73 18.70 21.32
C GLU A 145 -25.19 20.06 21.77
N LEU A 146 -24.30 20.69 20.98
CA LEU A 146 -23.80 22.04 21.27
C LEU A 146 -24.93 23.09 21.33
N LYS A 147 -26.09 22.80 20.73
CA LYS A 147 -27.28 23.65 20.74
C LYS A 147 -28.25 23.35 21.90
N ARG A 148 -28.11 22.23 22.61
CA ARG A 148 -28.95 21.87 23.77
C ARG A 148 -28.25 22.29 25.07
N THR A 149 -28.39 23.55 25.43
CA THR A 149 -27.53 24.26 26.39
C THR A 149 -27.78 24.01 27.89
N GLU A 150 -28.59 23.05 28.35
CA GLU A 150 -28.96 23.02 29.79
C GLU A 150 -28.87 21.68 30.54
N SER A 151 -28.50 20.57 29.89
CA SER A 151 -28.13 19.35 30.62
C SER A 151 -27.26 18.47 29.73
N HIS A 152 -25.97 18.42 30.02
CA HIS A 152 -25.00 17.59 29.30
C HIS A 152 -25.22 16.12 29.64
N ASP A 153 -26.11 15.44 28.93
CA ASP A 153 -26.17 13.99 28.98
C ASP A 153 -25.11 13.41 28.04
N ILE A 154 -23.85 13.52 28.45
CA ILE A 154 -22.67 12.97 27.75
C ILE A 154 -22.89 11.49 27.39
N GLN A 155 -23.68 10.76 28.20
CA GLN A 155 -24.01 9.35 27.95
C GLN A 155 -24.91 9.16 26.72
N SER A 156 -25.81 10.12 26.44
CA SER A 156 -26.64 10.11 25.24
C SER A 156 -25.81 10.26 23.96
N ILE A 157 -24.84 11.19 23.97
CA ILE A 157 -23.90 11.39 22.85
C ILE A 157 -23.04 10.14 22.66
N GLU A 158 -22.50 9.60 23.76
CA GLU A 158 -21.67 8.41 23.72
C GLU A 158 -22.45 7.22 23.13
N SER A 159 -23.73 7.07 23.49
CA SER A 159 -24.62 6.06 22.93
C SER A 159 -24.87 6.27 21.42
N GLN A 160 -25.13 7.51 20.98
CA GLN A 160 -25.33 7.83 19.57
C GLN A 160 -24.06 7.60 18.74
N VAL A 161 -22.91 8.03 19.24
CA VAL A 161 -21.60 7.79 18.61
C VAL A 161 -21.32 6.30 18.50
N LYS A 162 -21.51 5.54 19.59
CA LYS A 162 -21.36 4.07 19.58
C LYS A 162 -22.29 3.42 18.56
N GLN A 163 -23.53 3.89 18.45
CA GLN A 163 -24.48 3.38 17.47
C GLN A 163 -24.03 3.68 16.03
N GLN A 164 -23.53 4.89 15.74
CA GLN A 164 -23.04 5.27 14.40
C GLN A 164 -21.78 4.51 14.02
N ILE A 165 -20.82 4.34 14.95
CA ILE A 165 -19.65 3.48 14.75
C ILE A 165 -20.09 2.03 14.49
N GLY A 166 -21.08 1.53 15.23
CA GLY A 166 -21.63 0.19 15.02
C GLY A 166 -22.26 0.00 13.64
N ARG A 167 -23.00 1.00 13.13
CA ARG A 167 -23.56 1.00 11.77
C ARG A 167 -22.45 1.04 10.72
N PHE A 168 -21.46 1.91 10.90
CA PHE A 168 -20.32 2.01 10.00
C PHE A 168 -19.51 0.72 9.94
N LYS A 169 -19.23 0.07 11.07
CA LYS A 169 -18.55 -1.23 11.11
C LYS A 169 -19.29 -2.30 10.28
N LYS A 170 -20.63 -2.33 10.36
CA LYS A 170 -21.46 -3.24 9.55
C LYS A 170 -21.39 -2.90 8.06
N GLU A 171 -21.53 -1.62 7.70
CA GLU A 171 -21.43 -1.17 6.30
C GLU A 171 -20.04 -1.43 5.71
N LEU A 172 -18.97 -1.22 6.49
CA LEU A 172 -17.60 -1.49 6.11
C LEU A 172 -17.35 -2.99 5.90
N GLY A 173 -17.85 -3.84 6.80
CA GLY A 173 -17.76 -5.30 6.62
C GLY A 173 -18.49 -5.79 5.36
N MET A 174 -19.63 -5.20 5.01
CA MET A 174 -20.31 -5.51 3.74
C MET A 174 -19.51 -5.04 2.53
N TYR A 175 -18.88 -3.85 2.61
CA TYR A 175 -18.00 -3.34 1.57
C TYR A 175 -16.79 -4.27 1.34
N GLU A 176 -16.12 -4.69 2.41
CA GLU A 176 -15.00 -5.63 2.34
C GLU A 176 -15.43 -6.96 1.73
N GLN A 177 -16.56 -7.53 2.19
CA GLN A 177 -17.08 -8.78 1.63
C GLN A 177 -17.40 -8.64 0.13
N LYS A 178 -17.98 -7.50 -0.29
CA LYS A 178 -18.23 -7.21 -1.70
C LYS A 178 -16.93 -7.13 -2.50
N LYS A 179 -15.89 -6.50 -1.95
CA LYS A 179 -14.59 -6.42 -2.60
C LYS A 179 -13.92 -7.76 -2.74
N ILE A 180 -13.93 -8.59 -1.70
CA ILE A 180 -13.40 -9.95 -1.75
C ILE A 180 -14.09 -10.75 -2.86
N LYS A 181 -15.43 -10.66 -2.97
CA LYS A 181 -16.19 -11.30 -4.05
C LYS A 181 -15.78 -10.81 -5.43
N GLU A 182 -15.59 -9.50 -5.59
CA GLU A 182 -15.15 -8.90 -6.86
C GLU A 182 -13.75 -9.38 -7.26
N TYR A 183 -12.80 -9.41 -6.32
CA TYR A 183 -11.45 -9.90 -6.57
C TYR A 183 -11.43 -11.39 -6.92
N ASN A 184 -12.19 -12.21 -6.19
CA ASN A 184 -12.31 -13.64 -6.51
C ASN A 184 -12.88 -13.86 -7.91
N LEU A 185 -13.89 -13.07 -8.31
CA LEU A 185 -14.45 -13.16 -9.66
C LEU A 185 -13.41 -12.83 -10.75
N ARG A 186 -12.64 -11.75 -10.55
CA ARG A 186 -11.55 -11.38 -11.49
C ARG A 186 -10.46 -12.44 -11.55
N LEU A 187 -10.11 -13.02 -10.40
CA LEU A 187 -9.15 -14.11 -10.31
C LEU A 187 -9.64 -15.35 -11.07
N ASP A 188 -10.89 -15.76 -10.86
CA ASP A 188 -11.50 -16.90 -11.56
C ASP A 188 -11.53 -16.69 -13.07
N GLN A 189 -11.83 -15.46 -13.52
CA GLN A 189 -11.79 -15.13 -14.93
C GLN A 189 -10.37 -15.26 -15.49
N ALA A 190 -9.37 -14.70 -14.81
CA ALA A 190 -7.97 -14.81 -15.20
C ALA A 190 -7.50 -16.28 -15.25
N ILE A 191 -7.91 -17.11 -14.29
CA ILE A 191 -7.60 -18.55 -14.27
C ILE A 191 -8.23 -19.26 -15.48
N LYS A 192 -9.49 -18.96 -15.82
CA LYS A 192 -10.17 -19.55 -16.99
C LYS A 192 -9.47 -19.16 -18.29
N GLU A 193 -9.12 -17.89 -18.44
CA GLU A 193 -8.40 -17.40 -19.61
C GLU A 193 -7.00 -18.01 -19.72
N ASN A 194 -6.26 -18.09 -18.61
CA ASN A 194 -4.96 -18.73 -18.57
C ASN A 194 -5.05 -20.21 -18.96
N LYS A 195 -6.04 -20.95 -18.43
CA LYS A 195 -6.28 -22.35 -18.83
C LYS A 195 -6.61 -22.48 -20.32
N LYS A 196 -7.40 -21.54 -20.88
CA LYS A 196 -7.71 -21.51 -22.31
C LYS A 196 -6.46 -21.30 -23.17
N LEU A 197 -5.62 -20.33 -22.80
CA LEU A 197 -4.36 -20.05 -23.49
C LEU A 197 -3.37 -21.20 -23.35
N SER A 198 -3.24 -21.78 -22.16
CA SER A 198 -2.40 -22.96 -21.92
C SER A 198 -2.82 -24.14 -22.80
N ASN A 199 -4.14 -24.41 -22.92
CA ASN A 199 -4.64 -25.43 -23.84
C ASN A 199 -4.35 -25.11 -25.32
N GLN A 200 -4.36 -23.83 -25.72
CA GLN A 200 -3.98 -23.45 -27.08
C GLN A 200 -2.49 -23.68 -27.33
N ILE A 201 -1.64 -23.37 -26.36
CA ILE A 201 -0.19 -23.61 -26.43
C ILE A 201 0.08 -25.11 -26.62
N VAL A 202 -0.57 -25.97 -25.84
CA VAL A 202 -0.42 -27.44 -25.98
C VAL A 202 -0.80 -27.90 -27.38
N LYS A 203 -1.96 -27.47 -27.91
CA LYS A 203 -2.41 -27.83 -29.26
C LYS A 203 -1.45 -27.35 -30.35
N LEU A 204 -0.89 -26.15 -30.21
CA LEU A 204 0.08 -25.62 -31.16
C LEU A 204 1.40 -26.40 -31.10
N ARG A 205 1.82 -26.82 -29.90
CA ARG A 205 3.00 -27.65 -29.69
C ARG A 205 2.83 -29.03 -30.33
N GLU A 206 1.70 -29.70 -30.12
CA GLU A 206 1.41 -31.00 -30.75
C GLU A 206 1.43 -30.92 -32.28
N ARG A 207 0.87 -29.84 -32.85
CA ARG A 207 0.91 -29.60 -34.30
C ARG A 207 2.32 -29.36 -34.80
N TRP A 208 3.11 -28.59 -34.06
CA TRP A 208 4.52 -28.36 -34.37
C TRP A 208 5.32 -29.66 -34.34
N ASP A 209 5.18 -30.44 -33.27
CA ASP A 209 5.85 -31.73 -33.08
C ASP A 209 5.47 -32.70 -34.21
N SER A 210 4.19 -32.74 -34.61
CA SER A 210 3.72 -33.53 -35.77
C SER A 210 4.35 -33.09 -37.09
N LEU A 211 4.50 -31.78 -37.31
CA LEU A 211 5.11 -31.22 -38.52
C LEU A 211 6.60 -31.55 -38.59
N VAL A 212 7.30 -31.46 -37.45
CA VAL A 212 8.71 -31.83 -37.30
C VAL A 212 8.91 -33.32 -37.54
N GLU A 213 8.07 -34.18 -36.95
CA GLU A 213 8.13 -35.63 -37.15
C GLU A 213 7.88 -36.00 -38.62
N SER A 214 6.90 -35.34 -39.27
CA SER A 214 6.63 -35.55 -40.70
C SER A 214 7.82 -35.12 -41.59
N ALA A 215 8.46 -33.98 -41.29
CA ALA A 215 9.66 -33.54 -42.00
C ALA A 215 10.83 -34.53 -41.81
N LYS A 216 11.01 -35.05 -40.60
CA LYS A 216 12.02 -36.06 -40.28
C LYS A 216 11.77 -37.37 -41.03
N GLN A 217 10.52 -37.84 -41.07
CA GLN A 217 10.13 -39.04 -41.85
C GLN A 217 10.41 -38.87 -43.35
N ARG A 218 10.12 -37.69 -43.92
CA ARG A 218 10.42 -37.40 -45.33
C ARG A 218 11.92 -37.34 -45.62
N ARG A 219 12.74 -36.90 -44.66
CA ARG A 219 14.20 -36.92 -44.80
C ARG A 219 14.74 -38.35 -44.78
N ASN A 220 14.29 -39.18 -43.83
CA ASN A 220 14.75 -40.56 -43.73
C ASN A 220 14.37 -41.37 -44.97
N LYS A 221 13.14 -41.22 -45.50
CA LYS A 221 12.73 -41.88 -46.76
C LYS A 221 13.60 -41.50 -47.96
N LYS A 222 14.14 -40.28 -48.02
CA LYS A 222 15.07 -39.87 -49.09
C LYS A 222 16.51 -40.38 -48.89
N GLN A 223 16.81 -40.94 -47.73
CA GLN A 223 18.13 -41.46 -47.39
C GLN A 223 18.21 -42.99 -47.56
N ASP A 224 17.05 -43.64 -47.61
CA ASP A 224 16.89 -45.09 -47.80
C ASP A 224 16.62 -45.49 -49.27
N ASP A 225 16.37 -44.52 -50.16
CA ASP A 225 16.30 -44.64 -51.64
C ASP A 225 17.63 -44.21 -52.28
#